data_AF-A0A317SPE8-F1
#
_entry.id   AF-A0A317SPE8-F1
#
_cell.length_a   1.000
_cell.length_b   1.000
_cell.length_c   1.000
_cell.angle_alpha   90.00
_cell.angle_beta   90.00
_cell.angle_gamma   90.00
#
_symmetry.space_group_name_H-M   'P 1'
#
loop_
_entity.id
_entity.type
_entity.pdbx_description
1 polymer ?
#
loop_
_entity_poly.entity_id
_entity_poly.type
_entity_poly.pdbx_seq_one_letter_code
_entity_poly.pdbx_strand_id
1 'polypeptide(L)'
;MIHTLAKCCFLPETDYTSSVTSGTYHSHRSGKRLRLPDTLSILLVTESRGDAAAISIYRAAPDHVEVWYSKGRPCTEAEKANIMNFVRSAVQATLLSRTATEDLLRIALEMCKRRVFAHIYKARSLLMHLCLGGSYGIIPAASYADRGFRDAAEKKLRRILGEDALPPGMSLEGFLTRWFQEIILEMRAGVPFDIAANVGFYFQTVVRCYALLQLPGIGRAIEVALLERLRKIAEYYTAVLIVHREVQKLSLDGKAYLIRSIREIPPSTPTTYLTPTDPFTCLNRWAHRRGLAPRFPSSASLPALLNQIRVAECTHPEATLIAEIISTHKASPSVLREIGVSKTSCWICQEFSVAACGLYPGICIRLSRVSVGTAESWKFPVDTPVELVLALTGKIERAMGKVLERLGGVNGVKRGVKRKIREVEG
;
A
#
# COMPACT_ATOMS: atom_id res chain seq x y z
N MET A 1 8.05 20.47 3.76
CA MET A 1 8.08 20.86 2.33
C MET A 1 7.03 20.13 1.50
N ILE A 2 6.74 18.85 1.76
CA ILE A 2 5.83 18.01 0.94
C ILE A 2 4.35 18.18 1.32
N HIS A 3 4.07 18.47 2.59
CA HIS A 3 2.73 18.86 3.07
C HIS A 3 2.08 20.00 2.28
N THR A 4 2.89 20.87 1.66
CA THR A 4 2.43 21.99 0.83
C THR A 4 1.73 21.53 -0.45
N LEU A 5 2.24 20.48 -1.09
CA LEU A 5 1.68 19.94 -2.33
C LEU A 5 0.39 19.14 -2.09
N ALA A 6 0.21 18.61 -0.88
CA ALA A 6 -0.96 17.82 -0.49
C ALA A 6 -2.21 18.67 -0.23
N LYS A 7 -2.04 19.87 0.35
CA LYS A 7 -3.15 20.72 0.81
C LYS A 7 -3.68 21.68 -0.27
N CYS A 8 -2.85 22.05 -1.24
CA CYS A 8 -3.30 22.77 -2.42
C CYS A 8 -3.71 21.74 -3.47
N CYS A 9 -4.97 21.30 -3.49
CA CYS A 9 -5.53 20.37 -4.49
C CYS A 9 -5.33 20.89 -5.92
N PHE A 10 -4.16 20.66 -6.49
CA PHE A 10 -3.80 20.94 -7.88
C PHE A 10 -2.69 19.99 -8.32
N LEU A 11 -2.89 18.69 -8.12
CA LEU A 11 -2.20 17.72 -8.97
C LEU A 11 -2.58 18.08 -10.42
N PRO A 12 -1.62 18.22 -11.34
CA PRO A 12 -1.99 18.39 -12.73
C PRO A 12 -2.83 17.18 -13.14
N GLU A 13 -4.06 17.42 -13.60
CA GLU A 13 -4.64 16.57 -14.65
C GLU A 13 -3.66 16.62 -15.81
N THR A 14 -2.71 15.70 -15.81
CA THR A 14 -1.89 15.44 -16.99
C THR A 14 -2.69 14.50 -17.85
N ASP A 15 -3.24 15.03 -18.94
CA ASP A 15 -3.62 14.25 -20.10
C ASP A 15 -2.43 13.38 -20.53
N TYR A 16 -2.41 12.13 -20.08
CA TYR A 16 -1.47 11.11 -20.53
C TYR A 16 -1.91 10.57 -21.89
N THR A 17 -1.98 11.45 -22.88
CA THR A 17 -2.08 11.10 -24.30
C THR A 17 -1.18 12.02 -25.12
N SER A 18 0.12 12.02 -24.87
CA SER A 18 1.06 12.31 -25.95
C SER A 18 2.41 11.64 -25.71
N SER A 19 2.83 10.94 -26.75
CA SER A 19 4.11 10.30 -26.97
C SER A 19 5.29 11.26 -26.73
N VAL A 20 6.35 10.74 -26.09
CA VAL A 20 7.75 10.76 -26.58
C VAL A 20 8.69 10.36 -25.42
N THR A 21 9.45 9.28 -25.66
CA THR A 21 10.68 8.81 -24.97
C THR A 21 10.68 8.75 -23.44
N SER A 22 9.83 7.91 -22.87
CA SER A 22 9.94 7.48 -21.48
C SER A 22 10.32 6.01 -21.46
N GLY A 23 11.50 5.68 -20.93
CA GLY A 23 11.96 4.30 -20.66
C GLY A 23 11.14 3.55 -19.60
N THR A 24 9.86 3.90 -19.44
CA THR A 24 8.92 3.12 -18.65
C THR A 24 8.26 2.10 -19.56
N TYR A 25 8.73 0.86 -19.51
CA TYR A 25 8.15 -0.22 -20.31
C TYR A 25 6.72 -0.52 -19.83
N HIS A 26 5.73 0.04 -20.51
CA HIS A 26 4.32 -0.21 -20.30
C HIS A 26 3.90 -1.47 -21.05
N SER A 27 3.94 -2.62 -20.37
CA SER A 27 3.24 -3.80 -20.88
C SER A 27 1.88 -3.90 -20.19
N HIS A 28 0.81 -4.06 -20.96
CA HIS A 28 -0.53 -4.45 -20.47
C HIS A 28 -0.52 -5.78 -19.67
N ARG A 29 0.61 -6.49 -19.65
CA ARG A 29 0.88 -7.70 -18.86
C ARG A 29 1.52 -7.43 -17.48
N SER A 30 1.83 -6.17 -17.13
CA SER A 30 2.54 -5.81 -15.88
C SER A 30 1.77 -6.13 -14.60
N GLY A 31 0.44 -6.00 -14.61
CA GLY A 31 -0.40 -6.27 -13.42
C GLY A 31 -0.37 -7.73 -12.94
N LYS A 32 -0.06 -8.70 -13.82
CA LYS A 32 0.11 -10.10 -13.40
C LYS A 32 1.44 -10.35 -12.71
N ARG A 33 2.49 -9.60 -13.06
CA ARG A 33 3.86 -9.83 -12.55
C ARG A 33 4.08 -9.23 -11.17
N LEU A 34 3.51 -8.05 -10.89
CA LEU A 34 3.58 -7.42 -9.56
C LEU A 34 2.61 -8.01 -8.53
N ARG A 35 1.71 -8.91 -8.96
CA ARG A 35 0.69 -9.50 -8.08
C ARG A 35 1.31 -10.19 -6.86
N LEU A 36 2.36 -10.99 -7.04
CA LEU A 36 3.04 -11.66 -5.92
C LEU A 36 3.71 -10.65 -4.98
N PRO A 37 4.63 -9.77 -5.42
CA PRO A 37 5.31 -8.86 -4.52
C PRO A 37 4.36 -7.84 -3.86
N ASP A 38 3.35 -7.30 -4.55
CA ASP A 38 2.35 -6.42 -3.92
C ASP A 38 1.64 -7.12 -2.78
N THR A 39 1.21 -8.34 -3.06
CA THR A 39 0.47 -9.14 -2.10
C THR A 39 1.32 -9.48 -0.89
N LEU A 40 2.56 -9.91 -1.11
CA LEU A 40 3.48 -10.22 -0.02
C LEU A 40 3.79 -8.98 0.82
N SER A 41 3.89 -7.81 0.18
CA SER A 41 4.13 -6.55 0.90
C SER A 41 3.00 -6.19 1.88
N ILE A 42 1.74 -6.57 1.60
CA ILE A 42 0.61 -6.38 2.54
C ILE A 42 0.85 -7.16 3.84
N LEU A 43 1.38 -8.37 3.73
CA LEU A 43 1.66 -9.26 4.86
C LEU A 43 2.85 -8.77 5.71
N LEU A 44 3.71 -7.92 5.15
CA LEU A 44 4.83 -7.32 5.88
C LEU A 44 4.42 -6.16 6.80
N VAL A 45 3.18 -5.66 6.69
CA VAL A 45 2.71 -4.55 7.51
C VAL A 45 2.08 -5.10 8.79
N THR A 46 2.75 -4.81 9.90
CA THR A 46 2.49 -5.42 11.20
C THR A 46 1.80 -4.44 12.14
N GLU A 47 1.99 -3.13 11.95
CA GLU A 47 1.29 -2.09 12.71
C GLU A 47 0.06 -1.55 11.97
N SER A 48 -0.85 -0.95 12.72
CA SER A 48 -2.10 -0.41 12.19
C SER A 48 -2.00 1.01 11.64
N ARG A 49 -1.10 1.85 12.17
CA ARG A 49 -0.99 3.27 11.81
C ARG A 49 0.38 3.58 11.18
N GLY A 50 0.37 4.24 10.03
CA GLY A 50 1.58 4.70 9.34
C GLY A 50 2.42 3.61 8.66
N ASP A 51 2.40 2.37 9.16
CA ASP A 51 3.26 1.29 8.66
C ASP A 51 2.99 0.96 7.18
N ALA A 52 4.08 0.81 6.45
CA ALA A 52 4.14 0.63 5.02
C ALA A 52 5.36 -0.24 4.73
N ALA A 53 5.27 -1.03 3.66
CA ALA A 53 6.30 -1.97 3.29
C ALA A 53 6.42 -2.03 1.78
N ALA A 54 7.64 -2.30 1.32
CA ALA A 54 7.94 -2.62 -0.06
C ALA A 54 8.77 -3.89 -0.10
N ILE A 55 8.64 -4.66 -1.17
CA ILE A 55 9.36 -5.92 -1.36
C ILE A 55 9.77 -6.09 -2.82
N SER A 56 10.99 -6.56 -3.03
CA SER A 56 11.52 -6.97 -4.31
C SER A 56 11.90 -8.44 -4.23
N ILE A 57 11.39 -9.24 -5.15
CA ILE A 57 11.75 -10.66 -5.29
C ILE A 57 12.41 -10.82 -6.64
N TYR A 58 13.61 -11.39 -6.68
CA TYR A 58 14.29 -11.60 -7.94
C TYR A 58 15.16 -12.85 -7.94
N ARG A 59 15.34 -13.42 -9.13
CA ARG A 59 16.26 -14.53 -9.36
C ARG A 59 17.65 -13.96 -9.70
N ALA A 60 18.59 -14.14 -8.78
CA ALA A 60 19.97 -13.67 -8.92
C ALA A 60 20.81 -14.63 -9.77
N ALA A 61 20.57 -15.93 -9.65
CA ALA A 61 21.19 -17.00 -10.44
C ALA A 61 20.15 -18.13 -10.70
N PRO A 62 20.41 -19.09 -11.60
CA PRO A 62 19.49 -20.20 -11.87
C PRO A 62 19.03 -20.94 -10.62
N ASP A 63 19.90 -21.03 -9.62
CA ASP A 63 19.72 -21.72 -8.35
C ASP A 63 19.62 -20.77 -7.13
N HIS A 64 19.45 -19.46 -7.34
CA HIS A 64 19.48 -18.45 -6.29
C HIS A 64 18.42 -17.37 -6.48
N VAL A 65 17.49 -17.29 -5.53
CA VAL A 65 16.43 -16.28 -5.44
C VAL A 65 16.67 -15.45 -4.18
N GLU A 66 16.63 -14.14 -4.35
CA GLU A 66 16.74 -13.18 -3.27
C GLU A 66 15.41 -12.46 -3.05
N VAL A 67 15.09 -12.28 -1.76
CA VAL A 67 13.93 -11.52 -1.30
C VAL A 67 14.46 -10.36 -0.48
N TRP A 68 14.30 -9.14 -1.01
CA TRP A 68 14.65 -7.92 -0.30
C TRP A 68 13.38 -7.20 0.09
N TYR A 69 13.28 -6.76 1.34
CA TYR A 69 12.13 -6.00 1.80
C TYR A 69 12.54 -4.81 2.64
N SER A 70 11.71 -3.78 2.66
CA SER A 70 11.91 -2.60 3.48
C SER A 70 10.60 -2.18 4.12
N LYS A 71 10.69 -1.54 5.29
CA LYS A 71 9.57 -0.96 6.04
C LYS A 71 9.89 0.48 6.43
N GLY A 72 8.85 1.23 6.82
CA GLY A 72 9.01 2.61 7.29
C GLY A 72 9.76 2.75 8.63
N ARG A 73 10.07 1.62 9.29
CA ARG A 73 10.90 1.49 10.49
C ARG A 73 11.72 0.19 10.40
N PRO A 74 12.85 0.07 11.12
CA PRO A 74 13.54 -1.21 11.25
C PRO A 74 12.60 -2.30 11.79
N CYS A 75 12.75 -3.52 11.28
CA CYS A 75 12.04 -4.68 11.78
C CYS A 75 12.65 -5.15 13.09
N THR A 76 11.77 -5.52 14.01
CA THR A 76 12.16 -6.29 15.19
C THR A 76 12.60 -7.70 14.80
N GLU A 77 13.39 -8.36 15.66
CA GLU A 77 13.82 -9.75 15.42
C GLU A 77 12.64 -10.71 15.29
N ALA A 78 11.56 -10.49 16.05
CA ALA A 78 10.33 -11.27 15.94
C ALA A 78 9.67 -11.11 14.55
N GLU A 79 9.62 -9.89 14.01
CA GLU A 79 9.08 -9.66 12.66
C GLU A 79 9.95 -10.35 11.60
N LYS A 80 11.27 -10.23 11.69
CA LYS A 80 12.21 -10.91 10.78
C LYS A 80 12.02 -12.43 10.83
N ALA A 81 11.94 -13.00 12.03
CA ALA A 81 11.71 -14.43 12.23
C ALA A 81 10.39 -14.89 11.60
N ASN A 82 9.31 -14.13 11.81
CA ASN A 82 8.01 -14.48 11.24
C ASN A 82 7.98 -14.38 9.71
N ILE A 83 8.61 -13.35 9.13
CA ILE A 83 8.75 -13.20 7.66
C ILE A 83 9.53 -14.39 7.08
N MET A 84 10.67 -14.74 7.69
CA MET A 84 11.45 -15.90 7.29
C MET A 84 10.65 -17.20 7.38
N ASN A 85 9.92 -17.40 8.49
CA ASN A 85 9.10 -18.58 8.70
C ASN A 85 7.98 -18.69 7.64
N PHE A 86 7.29 -17.59 7.36
CA PHE A 86 6.23 -17.55 6.36
C PHE A 86 6.74 -17.87 4.95
N VAL A 87 7.82 -17.23 4.51
CA VAL A 87 8.40 -17.49 3.18
C VAL A 87 8.89 -18.93 3.08
N ARG A 88 9.60 -19.45 4.09
CA ARG A 88 10.08 -20.85 4.09
C ARG A 88 8.92 -21.84 4.04
N SER A 89 7.89 -21.63 4.87
CA SER A 89 6.69 -22.48 4.89
C SER A 89 5.96 -22.45 3.55
N ALA A 90 5.85 -21.27 2.93
CA ALA A 90 5.16 -21.13 1.64
C ALA A 90 5.89 -21.85 0.50
N VAL A 91 7.21 -21.96 0.60
CA VAL A 91 8.04 -22.65 -0.39
C VAL A 91 8.08 -24.17 -0.14
N GLN A 92 8.04 -24.59 1.13
CA GLN A 92 7.97 -26.00 1.52
C GLN A 92 6.61 -26.63 1.26
N ALA A 93 5.54 -25.83 1.19
CA ALA A 93 4.23 -26.28 0.74
C ALA A 93 4.30 -26.66 -0.74
N THR A 94 4.67 -27.92 -1.04
CA THR A 94 4.90 -28.44 -2.39
C THR A 94 3.60 -28.66 -3.17
N LEU A 95 2.49 -28.88 -2.48
CA LEU A 95 1.16 -29.11 -3.07
C LEU A 95 0.20 -28.01 -2.67
N LEU A 96 -0.50 -27.45 -3.66
CA LEU A 96 -1.60 -26.51 -3.44
C LEU A 96 -2.78 -27.25 -2.79
N SER A 97 -2.77 -27.31 -1.47
CA SER A 97 -3.85 -27.89 -0.68
C SER A 97 -4.54 -26.83 0.19
N ARG A 98 -5.77 -27.13 0.60
CA ARG A 98 -6.52 -26.30 1.54
C ARG A 98 -5.77 -26.22 2.87
N THR A 99 -5.36 -27.35 3.43
CA THR A 99 -4.64 -27.43 4.72
C THR A 99 -3.37 -26.58 4.71
N ALA A 100 -2.52 -26.69 3.68
CA ALA A 100 -1.30 -25.88 3.59
C ALA A 100 -1.60 -24.38 3.47
N THR A 101 -2.68 -24.01 2.76
CA THR A 101 -3.13 -22.60 2.70
C THR A 101 -3.60 -22.10 4.07
N GLU A 102 -4.30 -22.94 4.82
CA GLU A 102 -4.79 -22.61 6.16
C GLU A 102 -3.63 -22.48 7.17
N ASP A 103 -2.61 -23.34 7.08
CA ASP A 103 -1.41 -23.24 7.90
C ASP A 103 -0.63 -21.95 7.60
N LEU A 104 -0.46 -21.61 6.32
CA LEU A 104 0.14 -20.34 5.91
C LEU A 104 -0.66 -19.14 6.40
N LEU A 105 -2.00 -19.24 6.41
CA LEU A 105 -2.86 -18.19 6.95
C LEU A 105 -2.63 -18.00 8.45
N ARG A 106 -2.49 -19.08 9.22
CA ARG A 106 -2.20 -18.98 10.67
C ARG A 106 -0.87 -18.25 10.91
N ILE A 107 0.17 -18.58 10.15
CA ILE A 107 1.47 -17.89 10.24
C ILE A 107 1.31 -16.40 9.86
N ALA A 108 0.60 -16.12 8.77
CA ALA A 108 0.36 -14.74 8.33
C ALA A 108 -0.43 -13.94 9.38
N LEU A 109 -1.44 -14.53 10.02
CA LEU A 109 -2.23 -13.85 11.06
C LEU A 109 -1.39 -13.48 12.27
N GLU A 110 -0.42 -14.31 12.67
CA GLU A 110 0.51 -13.96 13.75
C GLU A 110 1.42 -12.79 13.35
N MET A 111 1.86 -12.75 12.08
CA MET A 111 2.64 -11.63 11.55
C MET A 111 1.87 -10.31 11.57
N CYS A 112 0.67 -10.28 11.00
CA CYS A 112 -0.08 -9.05 10.76
C CYS A 112 -1.15 -8.77 11.82
N LYS A 113 -1.00 -9.35 13.01
CA LYS A 113 -2.02 -9.43 14.04
C LYS A 113 -2.69 -8.11 14.36
N ARG A 114 -1.91 -7.06 14.67
CA ARG A 114 -2.45 -5.74 15.06
C ARG A 114 -3.23 -5.10 13.91
N ARG A 115 -2.80 -5.33 12.67
CA ARG A 115 -3.44 -4.76 11.49
C ARG A 115 -4.75 -5.47 11.15
N VAL A 116 -4.79 -6.81 11.21
CA VAL A 116 -6.02 -7.60 11.05
C VAL A 116 -7.05 -7.17 12.09
N PHE A 117 -6.64 -7.08 13.35
CA PHE A 117 -7.49 -6.59 14.43
C PHE A 117 -8.05 -5.20 14.15
N ALA A 118 -7.20 -4.24 13.75
CA ALA A 118 -7.65 -2.89 13.43
C ALA A 118 -8.68 -2.87 12.29
N HIS A 119 -8.54 -3.76 11.29
CA HIS A 119 -9.51 -3.88 10.21
C HIS A 119 -10.85 -4.46 10.68
N ILE A 120 -10.83 -5.54 11.47
CA ILE A 120 -12.04 -6.14 12.04
C ILE A 120 -12.70 -5.17 13.02
N TYR A 121 -11.93 -4.47 13.86
CA TYR A 121 -12.45 -3.49 14.81
C TYR A 121 -13.15 -2.34 14.09
N LYS A 122 -12.60 -1.84 12.98
CA LYS A 122 -13.26 -0.83 12.15
C LYS A 122 -14.56 -1.34 11.51
N ALA A 123 -14.59 -2.59 11.05
CA ALA A 123 -15.81 -3.22 10.56
C ALA A 123 -16.85 -3.33 11.68
N ARG A 124 -16.43 -3.75 12.87
CA ARG A 124 -17.26 -3.85 14.07
C ARG A 124 -17.83 -2.50 14.51
N SER A 125 -17.03 -1.42 14.53
CA SER A 125 -17.52 -0.08 14.84
C SER A 125 -18.63 0.34 13.87
N LEU A 126 -18.47 0.07 12.57
CA LEU A 126 -19.52 0.33 11.59
C LEU A 126 -20.76 -0.54 11.81
N LEU A 127 -20.57 -1.84 12.07
CA LEU A 127 -21.66 -2.77 12.36
C LEU A 127 -22.46 -2.36 13.60
N MET A 128 -21.82 -1.84 14.65
CA MET A 128 -22.50 -1.29 15.82
C MET A 128 -23.44 -0.15 15.45
N HIS A 129 -23.00 0.77 14.58
CA HIS A 129 -23.86 1.86 14.10
C HIS A 129 -25.03 1.33 13.24
N LEU A 130 -24.76 0.37 12.35
CA LEU A 130 -25.78 -0.21 11.47
C LEU A 130 -26.79 -1.10 12.22
N CYS A 131 -26.36 -1.75 13.31
CA CYS A 131 -27.20 -2.55 14.19
C CYS A 131 -28.27 -1.69 14.87
N LEU A 132 -27.97 -0.43 15.22
CA LEU A 132 -28.95 0.49 15.82
C LEU A 132 -30.11 0.80 14.84
N GLY A 133 -29.84 0.74 13.53
CA GLY A 133 -30.86 0.84 12.48
C GLY A 133 -31.56 -0.48 12.15
N GLY A 134 -31.25 -1.57 12.85
CA GLY A 134 -31.84 -2.91 12.65
C GLY A 134 -31.40 -3.65 11.39
N SER A 135 -30.60 -3.04 10.50
CA SER A 135 -30.22 -3.64 9.21
C SER A 135 -28.95 -4.49 9.29
N TYR A 136 -28.04 -4.22 10.23
CA TYR A 136 -26.66 -4.75 10.24
C TYR A 136 -25.90 -4.51 8.91
N GLY A 137 -26.33 -3.54 8.09
CA GLY A 137 -25.79 -3.33 6.76
C GLY A 137 -26.23 -4.36 5.71
N ILE A 138 -27.26 -5.15 6.01
CA ILE A 138 -27.89 -6.09 5.09
C ILE A 138 -28.99 -5.35 4.33
N ILE A 139 -28.87 -5.30 3.02
CA ILE A 139 -29.87 -4.68 2.14
C ILE A 139 -31.06 -5.65 2.02
N PRO A 140 -32.32 -5.22 2.23
CA PRO A 140 -33.49 -6.08 2.02
C PRO A 140 -33.63 -6.54 0.57
N ALA A 141 -34.21 -7.72 0.34
CA ALA A 141 -34.51 -8.18 -1.00
C ALA A 141 -35.64 -7.36 -1.62
N ALA A 142 -35.41 -6.74 -2.78
CA ALA A 142 -36.38 -5.84 -3.42
C ALA A 142 -37.14 -6.50 -4.59
N SER A 143 -36.58 -7.57 -5.20
CA SER A 143 -37.14 -8.17 -6.42
C SER A 143 -37.01 -9.70 -6.47
N TYR A 144 -37.72 -10.33 -7.42
CA TYR A 144 -37.57 -11.77 -7.70
C TYR A 144 -36.16 -12.12 -8.19
N ALA A 145 -35.54 -11.25 -9.00
CA ALA A 145 -34.15 -11.41 -9.44
C ALA A 145 -33.15 -11.39 -8.27
N ASP A 146 -33.42 -10.58 -7.23
CA ASP A 146 -32.59 -10.56 -6.03
C ASP A 146 -32.73 -11.84 -5.20
N ARG A 147 -33.93 -12.42 -5.15
CA ARG A 147 -34.15 -13.73 -4.49
C ARG A 147 -33.36 -14.83 -5.19
N GLY A 148 -33.45 -14.92 -6.51
CA GLY A 148 -32.67 -15.90 -7.29
C GLY A 148 -31.15 -15.74 -7.12
N PHE A 149 -30.66 -14.49 -7.04
CA PHE A 149 -29.27 -14.21 -6.69
C PHE A 149 -28.90 -14.72 -5.29
N ARG A 150 -29.72 -14.44 -4.27
CA ARG A 150 -29.47 -14.83 -2.88
C ARG A 150 -29.44 -16.34 -2.69
N ASP A 151 -30.34 -17.07 -3.34
CA ASP A 151 -30.36 -18.54 -3.32
C ASP A 151 -29.07 -19.12 -3.96
N ALA A 152 -28.63 -18.53 -5.07
CA ALA A 152 -27.37 -18.93 -5.72
C ALA A 152 -26.15 -18.60 -4.84
N ALA A 153 -26.18 -17.43 -4.19
CA ALA A 153 -25.14 -16.97 -3.27
C ALA A 153 -25.03 -17.90 -2.05
N GLU A 154 -26.16 -18.29 -1.44
CA GLU A 154 -26.24 -19.24 -0.34
C GLU A 154 -25.63 -20.60 -0.74
N LYS A 155 -26.08 -21.18 -1.86
CA LYS A 155 -25.55 -22.46 -2.38
C LYS A 155 -24.04 -22.39 -2.61
N LYS A 156 -23.54 -21.28 -3.18
CA LYS A 156 -22.10 -21.09 -3.42
C LYS A 156 -21.33 -20.93 -2.11
N LEU A 157 -21.86 -20.17 -1.17
CA LEU A 157 -21.22 -19.94 0.13
C LEU A 157 -21.13 -21.24 0.94
N ARG A 158 -22.18 -22.07 0.92
CA ARG A 158 -22.20 -23.41 1.53
C ARG A 158 -21.11 -24.32 0.95
N ARG A 159 -20.91 -24.30 -0.37
CA ARG A 159 -19.83 -25.06 -1.03
C ARG A 159 -18.43 -24.59 -0.61
N ILE A 160 -18.25 -23.29 -0.34
CA ILE A 160 -16.94 -22.74 0.02
C ILE A 160 -16.62 -22.96 1.50
N LEU A 161 -17.59 -22.68 2.39
CA LEU A 161 -17.39 -22.71 3.83
C LEU A 161 -17.68 -24.08 4.47
N GLY A 162 -18.47 -24.93 3.81
CA GLY A 162 -18.98 -26.18 4.36
C GLY A 162 -20.33 -26.01 5.08
N GLU A 163 -21.00 -27.14 5.32
CA GLU A 163 -22.34 -27.17 5.93
C GLU A 163 -22.31 -26.80 7.42
N ASP A 164 -21.18 -27.04 8.12
CA ASP A 164 -21.01 -26.65 9.52
C ASP A 164 -21.12 -25.13 9.72
N ALA A 165 -20.59 -24.36 8.76
CA ALA A 165 -20.59 -22.91 8.79
C ALA A 165 -21.90 -22.30 8.26
N LEU A 166 -22.58 -23.00 7.35
CA LEU A 166 -23.86 -22.59 6.76
C LEU A 166 -24.80 -23.80 6.65
N PRO A 167 -25.50 -24.15 7.74
CA PRO A 167 -26.37 -25.32 7.77
C PRO A 167 -27.45 -25.30 6.68
N PRO A 168 -27.96 -26.47 6.27
CA PRO A 168 -29.14 -26.56 5.40
C PRO A 168 -30.31 -25.77 5.99
N GLY A 169 -30.94 -24.93 5.17
CA GLY A 169 -32.08 -24.10 5.58
C GLY A 169 -31.73 -22.74 6.22
N MET A 170 -30.45 -22.46 6.50
CA MET A 170 -30.03 -21.10 6.89
C MET A 170 -29.91 -20.20 5.65
N SER A 171 -30.70 -19.12 5.63
CA SER A 171 -30.63 -18.12 4.55
C SER A 171 -29.33 -17.31 4.62
N LEU A 172 -28.99 -16.65 3.51
CA LEU A 172 -27.84 -15.74 3.45
C LEU A 172 -27.95 -14.62 4.50
N GLU A 173 -29.13 -14.02 4.69
CA GLU A 173 -29.38 -12.97 5.68
C GLU A 173 -29.23 -13.51 7.11
N GLY A 174 -29.76 -14.70 7.38
CA GLY A 174 -29.63 -15.35 8.69
C GLY A 174 -28.16 -15.59 9.04
N PHE A 175 -27.38 -16.08 8.07
CA PHE A 175 -25.93 -16.25 8.21
C PHE A 175 -25.21 -14.94 8.46
N LEU A 176 -25.45 -13.92 7.63
CA LEU A 176 -24.81 -12.60 7.77
C LEU A 176 -25.15 -11.96 9.12
N THR A 177 -26.41 -12.03 9.54
CA THR A 177 -26.87 -11.48 10.82
C THR A 177 -26.14 -12.15 11.98
N ARG A 178 -26.14 -13.49 12.02
CA ARG A 178 -25.46 -14.25 13.07
C ARG A 178 -23.96 -13.94 13.13
N TRP A 179 -23.30 -13.91 11.97
CA TRP A 179 -21.87 -13.63 11.91
C TRP A 179 -21.53 -12.18 12.27
N PHE A 180 -22.33 -11.19 11.85
CA PHE A 180 -22.11 -9.79 12.22
C PHE A 180 -22.35 -9.55 13.72
N GLN A 181 -23.30 -10.27 14.33
CA GLN A 181 -23.46 -10.29 15.78
C GLN A 181 -22.24 -10.91 16.48
N GLU A 182 -21.71 -12.03 15.98
CA GLU A 182 -20.48 -12.64 16.49
C GLU A 182 -19.31 -11.63 16.47
N ILE A 183 -19.10 -10.90 15.36
CA ILE A 183 -18.07 -9.85 15.27
C ILE A 183 -18.29 -8.76 16.33
N ILE A 184 -19.54 -8.30 16.52
CA ILE A 184 -19.89 -7.28 17.51
C ILE A 184 -19.55 -7.72 18.94
N LEU A 185 -19.87 -8.98 19.28
CA LEU A 185 -19.77 -9.56 20.61
C LEU A 185 -18.34 -9.94 21.00
N GLU A 186 -17.58 -10.53 20.06
CA GLU A 186 -16.20 -10.96 20.27
C GLU A 186 -15.24 -9.76 20.39
N MET A 187 -15.46 -8.72 19.58
CA MET A 187 -14.57 -7.55 19.53
C MET A 187 -14.95 -6.49 20.57
N ARG A 188 -14.85 -6.79 21.87
CA ARG A 188 -15.24 -5.86 22.94
C ARG A 188 -14.29 -4.66 23.07
N ALA A 189 -14.85 -3.48 23.32
CA ALA A 189 -14.05 -2.30 23.64
C ALA A 189 -13.35 -2.49 25.00
N GLY A 190 -12.08 -2.12 25.09
CA GLY A 190 -11.30 -2.17 26.34
C GLY A 190 -10.67 -3.53 26.67
N VAL A 191 -10.97 -4.59 25.91
CA VAL A 191 -10.28 -5.89 26.10
C VAL A 191 -8.91 -5.83 25.40
N PRO A 192 -7.82 -6.23 26.08
CA PRO A 192 -6.50 -6.30 25.47
C PRO A 192 -6.51 -7.18 24.23
N PHE A 193 -5.85 -6.70 23.19
CA PHE A 193 -5.72 -7.45 21.95
C PHE A 193 -4.80 -8.64 22.13
N ASP A 194 -5.34 -9.86 21.98
CA ASP A 194 -4.56 -11.08 21.89
C ASP A 194 -5.11 -12.01 20.80
N ILE A 195 -4.36 -12.18 19.70
CA ILE A 195 -4.70 -13.17 18.68
C ILE A 195 -4.49 -14.59 19.21
N ALA A 196 -3.49 -14.85 20.05
CA ALA A 196 -3.20 -16.20 20.53
C ALA A 196 -4.39 -16.77 21.31
N ALA A 197 -5.07 -15.93 22.09
CA ALA A 197 -6.27 -16.32 22.84
C ALA A 197 -7.51 -16.57 21.95
N ASN A 198 -7.58 -16.02 20.74
CA ASN A 198 -8.78 -16.12 19.88
C ASN A 198 -8.46 -16.35 18.39
N VAL A 199 -7.40 -17.11 18.08
CA VAL A 199 -6.91 -17.36 16.71
C VAL A 199 -8.03 -17.88 15.82
N GLY A 200 -8.90 -18.74 16.37
CA GLY A 200 -10.04 -19.31 15.67
C GLY A 200 -10.98 -18.25 15.10
N PHE A 201 -11.36 -17.24 15.89
CA PHE A 201 -12.22 -16.16 15.43
C PHE A 201 -11.60 -15.33 14.31
N TYR A 202 -10.34 -14.91 14.46
CA TYR A 202 -9.64 -14.12 13.43
C TYR A 202 -9.50 -14.90 12.12
N PHE A 203 -9.10 -16.16 12.23
CA PHE A 203 -8.98 -17.08 11.11
C PHE A 203 -10.31 -17.24 10.38
N GLN A 204 -11.38 -17.59 11.09
CA GLN A 204 -12.69 -17.80 10.50
C GLN A 204 -13.25 -16.51 9.90
N THR A 205 -13.04 -15.35 10.55
CA THR A 205 -13.47 -14.05 10.03
C THR A 205 -12.78 -13.72 8.70
N VAL A 206 -11.48 -13.95 8.59
CA VAL A 206 -10.73 -13.73 7.34
C VAL A 206 -11.19 -14.67 6.22
N VAL A 207 -11.40 -15.96 6.53
CA VAL A 207 -11.92 -16.95 5.57
C VAL A 207 -13.35 -16.59 5.10
N ARG A 208 -14.24 -16.26 6.03
CA ARG A 208 -15.63 -15.85 5.72
C ARG A 208 -15.67 -14.59 4.87
N CYS A 209 -14.86 -13.58 5.18
CA CYS A 209 -14.73 -12.37 4.36
C CYS A 209 -14.30 -12.71 2.93
N TYR A 210 -13.29 -13.58 2.77
CA TYR A 210 -12.86 -14.01 1.45
C TYR A 210 -13.95 -14.74 0.68
N ALA A 211 -14.61 -15.73 1.31
CA ALA A 211 -15.67 -16.52 0.69
C ALA A 211 -16.84 -15.63 0.21
N LEU A 212 -17.23 -14.66 1.03
CA LEU A 212 -18.28 -13.69 0.73
C LEU A 212 -17.98 -12.86 -0.52
N LEU A 213 -16.72 -12.46 -0.71
CA LEU A 213 -16.29 -11.68 -1.87
C LEU A 213 -16.15 -12.51 -3.16
N GLN A 214 -16.17 -13.84 -3.06
CA GLN A 214 -16.27 -14.70 -4.24
C GLN A 214 -17.68 -14.75 -4.82
N LEU A 215 -18.69 -14.18 -4.14
CA LEU A 215 -20.08 -14.16 -4.58
C LEU A 215 -20.29 -13.01 -5.59
N PRO A 216 -20.57 -13.30 -6.88
CA PRO A 216 -20.74 -12.25 -7.88
C PRO A 216 -21.97 -11.40 -7.57
N GLY A 217 -21.82 -10.08 -7.46
CA GLY A 217 -22.94 -9.18 -7.16
C GLY A 217 -23.29 -9.02 -5.68
N ILE A 218 -22.41 -9.44 -4.76
CA ILE A 218 -22.62 -9.33 -3.31
C ILE A 218 -22.94 -7.91 -2.80
N GLY A 219 -22.55 -6.86 -3.55
CA GLY A 219 -22.95 -5.48 -3.25
C GLY A 219 -24.46 -5.21 -3.31
N ARG A 220 -25.26 -6.16 -3.82
CA ARG A 220 -26.74 -6.12 -3.75
C ARG A 220 -27.30 -6.55 -2.38
N ALA A 221 -26.50 -7.25 -1.58
CA ALA A 221 -26.94 -7.77 -0.28
C ALA A 221 -26.29 -7.04 0.90
N ILE A 222 -25.18 -6.35 0.70
CA ILE A 222 -24.40 -5.69 1.75
C ILE A 222 -24.13 -4.25 1.36
N GLU A 223 -24.36 -3.33 2.30
CA GLU A 223 -24.05 -1.91 2.13
C GLU A 223 -22.58 -1.69 1.73
N VAL A 224 -22.36 -0.75 0.80
CA VAL A 224 -21.04 -0.49 0.19
C VAL A 224 -19.98 -0.21 1.25
N ALA A 225 -20.29 0.63 2.24
CA ALA A 225 -19.34 1.00 3.30
C ALA A 225 -18.86 -0.21 4.11
N LEU A 226 -19.76 -1.15 4.43
CA LEU A 226 -19.43 -2.39 5.14
C LEU A 226 -18.64 -3.33 4.23
N LEU A 227 -19.07 -3.49 2.97
CA LEU A 227 -18.39 -4.33 1.99
C LEU A 227 -16.93 -3.91 1.78
N GLU A 228 -16.63 -2.61 1.74
CA GLU A 228 -15.26 -2.10 1.67
C GLU A 228 -14.42 -2.50 2.89
N ARG A 229 -15.01 -2.51 4.10
CA ARG A 229 -14.31 -2.98 5.32
C ARG A 229 -14.03 -4.47 5.28
N LEU A 230 -15.02 -5.27 4.87
CA LEU A 230 -14.87 -6.72 4.72
C LEU A 230 -13.82 -7.07 3.64
N ARG A 231 -13.74 -6.28 2.56
CA ARG A 231 -12.71 -6.42 1.53
C ARG A 231 -11.29 -6.28 2.09
N LYS A 232 -11.06 -5.31 2.97
CA LYS A 232 -9.76 -5.15 3.66
C LYS A 232 -9.38 -6.33 4.54
N ILE A 233 -10.35 -7.05 5.09
CA ILE A 233 -10.09 -8.25 5.89
C ILE A 233 -9.83 -9.46 4.97
N ALA A 234 -10.53 -9.57 3.85
CA ALA A 234 -10.33 -10.64 2.87
C ALA A 234 -9.00 -10.54 2.09
N GLU A 235 -8.39 -9.35 2.04
CA GLU A 235 -7.07 -9.13 1.42
C GLU A 235 -6.02 -10.09 2.00
N TYR A 236 -6.11 -10.46 3.29
CA TYR A 236 -5.17 -11.39 3.93
C TYR A 236 -5.26 -12.82 3.40
N TYR A 237 -6.47 -13.38 3.25
CA TYR A 237 -6.64 -14.72 2.66
C TYR A 237 -6.25 -14.73 1.19
N THR A 238 -6.69 -13.70 0.45
CA THR A 238 -6.30 -13.48 -0.93
C THR A 238 -4.78 -13.44 -1.05
N ALA A 239 -4.13 -12.82 -0.06
CA ALA A 239 -2.70 -12.67 -0.08
C ALA A 239 -1.96 -13.99 0.08
N VAL A 240 -2.37 -14.76 1.09
CA VAL A 240 -1.83 -16.10 1.35
C VAL A 240 -2.02 -17.02 0.15
N LEU A 241 -3.21 -17.01 -0.48
CA LEU A 241 -3.48 -17.82 -1.67
C LEU A 241 -2.55 -17.48 -2.85
N ILE A 242 -2.34 -16.19 -3.11
CA ILE A 242 -1.45 -15.75 -4.19
C ILE A 242 -0.01 -16.15 -3.86
N VAL A 243 0.44 -15.95 -2.63
CA VAL A 243 1.80 -16.36 -2.22
C VAL A 243 1.96 -17.86 -2.38
N HIS A 244 1.05 -18.66 -1.84
CA HIS A 244 1.11 -20.13 -1.94
C HIS A 244 1.18 -20.59 -3.41
N ARG A 245 0.40 -19.97 -4.31
CA ARG A 245 0.40 -20.29 -5.74
C ARG A 245 1.63 -19.81 -6.51
N GLU A 246 2.09 -18.60 -6.23
CA GLU A 246 3.09 -17.94 -7.07
C GLU A 246 4.52 -18.16 -6.55
N VAL A 247 4.71 -18.35 -5.24
CA VAL A 247 6.04 -18.61 -4.67
C VAL A 247 6.60 -19.95 -5.14
N GLN A 248 5.74 -20.96 -5.37
CA GLN A 248 6.14 -22.24 -5.94
C GLN A 248 6.79 -22.07 -7.33
N LYS A 249 6.36 -21.08 -8.12
CA LYS A 249 6.95 -20.82 -9.44
C LYS A 249 8.37 -20.26 -9.37
N LEU A 250 8.75 -19.69 -8.22
CA LEU A 250 10.12 -19.25 -7.98
C LEU A 250 11.05 -20.44 -7.76
N SER A 251 10.49 -21.55 -7.27
CA SER A 251 11.17 -22.78 -6.92
C SER A 251 10.97 -23.85 -7.99
N LEU A 252 11.83 -23.87 -9.02
CA LEU A 252 11.79 -24.92 -10.03
C LEU A 252 11.95 -26.29 -9.32
N ASP A 253 11.00 -27.20 -9.54
CA ASP A 253 10.90 -28.52 -8.90
C ASP A 253 10.68 -28.54 -7.37
N GLY A 254 10.14 -27.47 -6.77
CA GLY A 254 9.83 -27.45 -5.33
C GLY A 254 11.07 -27.37 -4.43
N LYS A 255 12.22 -27.01 -4.99
CA LYS A 255 13.51 -26.89 -4.31
C LYS A 255 13.57 -25.65 -3.41
N ALA A 256 13.13 -25.81 -2.15
CA ALA A 256 13.07 -24.71 -1.19
C ALA A 256 14.40 -24.00 -0.90
N TYR A 257 15.52 -24.68 -1.14
CA TYR A 257 16.86 -24.11 -0.98
C TYR A 257 17.18 -22.98 -1.96
N LEU A 258 16.33 -22.72 -2.97
CA LEU A 258 16.53 -21.66 -3.96
C LEU A 258 16.35 -20.27 -3.33
N ILE A 259 15.52 -20.12 -2.29
CA ILE A 259 15.38 -18.86 -1.54
C ILE A 259 16.36 -18.90 -0.35
N ARG A 260 17.61 -18.54 -0.61
CA ARG A 260 18.68 -18.54 0.43
C ARG A 260 18.78 -17.24 1.19
N SER A 261 18.39 -16.13 0.57
CA SER A 261 18.58 -14.79 1.13
C SER A 261 17.25 -14.06 1.23
N ILE A 262 16.78 -13.91 2.47
CA ILE A 262 15.68 -13.01 2.83
C ILE A 262 16.32 -11.89 3.66
N ARG A 263 16.41 -10.69 3.09
CA ARG A 263 17.17 -9.57 3.66
C ARG A 263 16.26 -8.37 3.86
N GLU A 264 16.29 -7.82 5.07
CA GLU A 264 15.75 -6.48 5.33
C GLU A 264 16.74 -5.43 4.82
N ILE A 265 16.23 -4.45 4.07
CA ILE A 265 16.92 -3.20 3.78
C ILE A 265 16.31 -2.13 4.71
N PRO A 266 16.97 -1.82 5.84
CA PRO A 266 16.40 -0.94 6.85
C PRO A 266 16.27 0.50 6.31
N PRO A 267 15.28 1.26 6.80
CA PRO A 267 15.18 2.68 6.47
C PRO A 267 16.37 3.45 7.03
N SER A 268 16.71 4.54 6.37
CA SER A 268 18.05 5.11 6.43
C SER A 268 18.41 5.95 7.67
N THR A 269 17.54 6.14 8.67
CA THR A 269 17.88 6.85 9.94
C THR A 269 16.71 6.79 10.94
N PRO A 270 16.93 7.08 12.25
CA PRO A 270 15.85 7.12 13.23
C PRO A 270 14.84 8.23 12.91
N THR A 271 13.58 8.00 13.27
CA THR A 271 12.46 8.89 13.00
C THR A 271 12.67 10.26 13.64
N THR A 272 12.93 11.29 12.83
CA THR A 272 12.89 12.69 13.26
C THR A 272 11.46 13.20 13.20
N TYR A 273 11.02 13.94 14.22
CA TYR A 273 9.69 14.54 14.24
C TYR A 273 9.77 16.01 13.91
N LEU A 274 9.00 16.44 12.92
CA LEU A 274 8.88 17.84 12.53
C LEU A 274 7.47 18.36 12.82
N THR A 275 7.39 19.63 13.21
CA THR A 275 6.14 20.36 13.18
C THR A 275 5.93 20.88 11.75
N PRO A 276 4.91 20.40 11.02
CA PRO A 276 4.71 20.81 9.64
C PRO A 276 4.45 22.31 9.58
N THR A 277 5.34 23.03 8.89
CA THR A 277 5.14 24.45 8.60
C THR A 277 3.96 24.61 7.65
N ASP A 278 3.20 25.69 7.81
CA ASP A 278 2.11 26.04 6.90
C ASP A 278 2.54 25.96 5.42
N PRO A 279 1.72 25.31 4.55
CA PRO A 279 1.93 25.24 3.11
C PRO A 279 2.36 26.54 2.44
N PHE A 280 1.65 27.64 2.70
CA PHE A 280 1.92 28.94 2.08
C PHE A 280 3.25 29.53 2.58
N THR A 281 3.56 29.35 3.86
CA THR A 281 4.84 29.74 4.45
C THR A 281 6.00 28.98 3.78
N CYS A 282 5.85 27.67 3.53
CA CYS A 282 6.86 26.90 2.78
C CYS A 282 7.03 27.44 1.35
N LEU A 283 5.93 27.74 0.67
CA LEU A 283 5.94 28.22 -0.70
C LEU A 283 6.53 29.63 -0.82
N ASN A 284 6.19 30.53 0.10
CA ASN A 284 6.76 31.88 0.20
C ASN A 284 8.26 31.84 0.52
N ARG A 285 8.71 30.97 1.44
CA ARG A 285 10.15 30.79 1.72
C ARG A 285 10.89 30.28 0.48
N TRP A 286 10.32 29.33 -0.25
CA TRP A 286 10.89 28.83 -1.50
C TRP A 286 10.97 29.94 -2.56
N ALA A 287 9.88 30.70 -2.75
CA ALA A 287 9.82 31.81 -3.69
C ALA A 287 10.86 32.90 -3.36
N HIS A 288 10.95 33.29 -2.08
CA HIS A 288 11.91 34.28 -1.60
C HIS A 288 13.37 33.85 -1.85
N ARG A 289 13.72 32.58 -1.56
CA ARG A 289 15.06 32.04 -1.86
C ARG A 289 15.42 32.09 -3.35
N ARG A 290 14.42 32.22 -4.22
CA ARG A 290 14.57 32.30 -5.68
C ARG A 290 14.40 33.73 -6.23
N GLY A 291 14.34 34.74 -5.36
CA GLY A 291 14.13 36.14 -5.74
C GLY A 291 12.74 36.42 -6.33
N LEU A 292 11.77 35.52 -6.10
CA LEU A 292 10.39 35.71 -6.53
C LEU A 292 9.61 36.46 -5.45
N ALA A 293 8.77 37.42 -5.86
CA ALA A 293 7.94 38.17 -4.93
C ALA A 293 6.98 37.23 -4.17
N PRO A 294 6.89 37.32 -2.82
CA PRO A 294 5.92 36.55 -2.06
C PRO A 294 4.52 36.94 -2.50
N ARG A 295 3.72 35.95 -2.92
CA ARG A 295 2.37 36.16 -3.50
C ARG A 295 1.25 36.04 -2.47
N PHE A 296 1.53 35.46 -1.31
CA PHE A 296 0.53 35.20 -0.30
C PHE A 296 0.77 36.11 0.89
N PRO A 297 -0.25 36.87 1.35
CA PRO A 297 -0.12 37.70 2.53
C PRO A 297 0.37 36.82 3.69
N SER A 298 1.49 37.21 4.28
CA SER A 298 1.91 36.69 5.58
C SER A 298 0.81 37.09 6.56
N SER A 299 0.02 36.13 7.04
CA SER A 299 -1.04 36.26 8.06
C SER A 299 -2.48 36.37 7.54
N ALA A 300 -3.15 35.23 7.48
CA ALA A 300 -4.23 34.96 8.41
C ALA A 300 -3.95 33.56 8.96
N SER A 301 -3.95 33.39 10.28
CA SER A 301 -3.93 32.07 10.87
C SER A 301 -5.02 31.22 10.23
N LEU A 302 -4.65 30.30 9.33
CA LEU A 302 -5.42 29.06 9.15
C LEU A 302 -5.78 28.62 10.57
N PRO A 303 -7.06 28.36 10.89
CA PRO A 303 -7.48 28.06 12.26
C PRO A 303 -6.45 27.10 12.81
N ALA A 304 -5.75 27.56 13.86
CA ALA A 304 -4.51 26.96 14.36
C ALA A 304 -4.67 25.47 14.20
N LEU A 305 -3.85 24.83 13.34
CA LEU A 305 -3.98 23.41 12.99
C LEU A 305 -4.26 22.69 14.31
N LEU A 306 -5.54 22.36 14.56
CA LEU A 306 -6.08 22.29 15.94
C LEU A 306 -5.50 21.09 16.70
N ASN A 307 -4.67 20.32 16.00
CA ASN A 307 -3.70 19.41 16.54
C ASN A 307 -2.36 19.72 15.87
N GLN A 308 -1.36 20.21 16.62
CA GLN A 308 0.05 20.17 16.19
C GLN A 308 0.47 18.69 16.07
N ILE A 309 0.04 18.04 14.98
CA ILE A 309 0.44 16.68 14.67
C ILE A 309 1.91 16.77 14.28
N ARG A 310 2.80 16.34 15.18
CA ARG A 310 4.19 16.08 14.84
C ARG A 310 4.20 15.03 13.72
N VAL A 311 4.82 15.37 12.60
CA VAL A 311 4.97 14.48 11.46
C VAL A 311 6.34 13.83 11.56
N ALA A 312 6.36 12.50 11.61
CA ALA A 312 7.57 11.74 11.47
C ALA A 312 8.14 11.94 10.05
N GLU A 313 9.34 12.48 9.91
CA GLU A 313 10.11 12.33 8.69
C GLU A 313 10.42 10.85 8.49
N CYS A 314 10.10 10.35 7.30
CA CYS A 314 10.41 8.98 6.95
C CYS A 314 11.03 8.91 5.57
N THR A 315 11.94 7.95 5.42
CA THR A 315 12.28 7.43 4.10
C THR A 315 11.24 6.40 3.75
N HIS A 316 10.62 6.53 2.58
CA HIS A 316 9.62 5.57 2.14
C HIS A 316 10.28 4.23 1.76
N PRO A 317 9.64 3.08 2.08
CA PRO A 317 10.18 1.76 1.76
C PRO A 317 10.55 1.58 0.29
N GLU A 318 9.78 2.18 -0.63
CA GLU A 318 10.07 2.15 -2.05
C GLU A 318 11.41 2.80 -2.38
N ALA A 319 11.63 4.02 -1.85
CA ALA A 319 12.85 4.76 -2.09
C ALA A 319 14.06 4.05 -1.48
N THR A 320 13.92 3.47 -0.29
CA THR A 320 14.95 2.66 0.36
C THR A 320 15.36 1.46 -0.51
N LEU A 321 14.40 0.68 -1.02
CA LEU A 321 14.72 -0.43 -1.91
C LEU A 321 15.36 0.02 -3.23
N ILE A 322 14.87 1.11 -3.82
CA ILE A 322 15.43 1.66 -5.06
C ILE A 322 16.89 2.07 -4.85
N ALA A 323 17.21 2.74 -3.74
CA ALA A 323 18.58 3.15 -3.43
C ALA A 323 19.52 1.94 -3.27
N GLU A 324 19.10 0.90 -2.55
CA GLU A 324 19.90 -0.33 -2.41
C GLU A 324 20.10 -1.03 -3.75
N ILE A 325 19.06 -1.10 -4.59
CA ILE A 325 19.14 -1.66 -5.95
C ILE A 325 20.18 -0.91 -6.79
N ILE A 326 20.18 0.43 -6.75
CA ILE A 326 21.17 1.24 -7.45
C ILE A 326 22.56 0.97 -6.91
N SER A 327 22.74 1.02 -5.59
CA SER A 327 24.03 0.79 -4.94
C SER A 327 24.64 -0.55 -5.34
N THR A 328 23.82 -1.60 -5.33
CA THR A 328 24.25 -2.98 -5.62
C THR A 328 24.48 -3.22 -7.12
N HIS A 329 23.66 -2.62 -7.99
CA HIS A 329 23.62 -2.95 -9.42
C HIS A 329 24.04 -1.84 -10.38
N LYS A 330 24.54 -0.69 -9.89
CA LYS A 330 24.99 0.41 -10.76
C LYS A 330 26.04 -0.01 -11.79
N ALA A 331 26.83 -1.05 -11.50
CA ALA A 331 27.86 -1.59 -12.39
C ALA A 331 27.47 -2.95 -13.04
N SER A 332 26.26 -3.45 -12.79
CA SER A 332 25.77 -4.73 -13.32
C SER A 332 25.21 -4.59 -14.74
N PRO A 333 25.15 -5.67 -15.54
CA PRO A 333 24.38 -5.70 -16.79
C PRO A 333 22.89 -5.42 -16.53
N SER A 334 22.11 -5.15 -17.58
CA SER A 334 20.71 -4.73 -17.46
C SER A 334 19.88 -5.61 -16.51
N VAL A 335 19.47 -5.05 -15.36
CA VAL A 335 18.68 -5.71 -14.32
C VAL A 335 17.26 -5.16 -14.31
N LEU A 336 16.27 -6.04 -14.46
CA LEU A 336 14.87 -5.72 -14.18
C LEU A 336 14.55 -6.04 -12.71
N ARG A 337 13.98 -5.06 -12.00
CA ARG A 337 13.54 -5.16 -10.61
C ARG A 337 12.06 -4.84 -10.50
N GLU A 338 11.33 -5.74 -9.87
CA GLU A 338 9.90 -5.60 -9.61
C GLU A 338 9.72 -5.35 -8.10
N ILE A 339 9.21 -4.18 -7.74
CA ILE A 339 8.98 -3.75 -6.37
C ILE A 339 7.47 -3.70 -6.14
N GLY A 340 6.99 -4.60 -5.29
CA GLY A 340 5.62 -4.58 -4.80
C GLY A 340 5.49 -3.74 -3.54
N VAL A 341 4.34 -3.08 -3.41
CA VAL A 341 4.12 -2.05 -2.37
C VAL A 341 2.80 -2.25 -1.64
N SER A 342 2.81 -2.08 -0.32
CA SER A 342 1.65 -2.42 0.53
C SER A 342 0.59 -1.31 0.58
N LYS A 343 0.95 -0.15 0.03
CA LYS A 343 0.13 1.06 -0.14
C LYS A 343 0.47 1.67 -1.50
N THR A 344 -0.41 2.53 -1.97
CA THR A 344 -0.21 3.26 -3.22
C THR A 344 1.02 4.16 -3.10
N SER A 345 1.97 4.03 -4.03
CA SER A 345 3.21 4.79 -3.97
C SER A 345 2.96 6.28 -4.14
N CYS A 346 3.61 7.08 -3.29
CA CYS A 346 3.48 8.52 -3.39
C CYS A 346 4.15 9.07 -4.64
N TRP A 347 3.73 10.26 -5.07
CA TRP A 347 4.27 10.91 -6.28
C TRP A 347 5.80 11.03 -6.27
N ILE A 348 6.39 11.32 -5.10
CA ILE A 348 7.85 11.48 -4.96
C ILE A 348 8.56 10.14 -5.15
N CYS A 349 8.03 9.03 -4.62
CA CYS A 349 8.61 7.71 -4.85
C CYS A 349 8.54 7.31 -6.33
N GLN A 350 7.45 7.67 -7.01
CA GLN A 350 7.31 7.43 -8.44
C GLN A 350 8.34 8.26 -9.23
N GLU A 351 8.51 9.54 -8.92
CA GLU A 351 9.54 10.37 -9.59
C GLU A 351 10.96 9.95 -9.27
N PHE A 352 11.22 9.50 -8.05
CA PHE A 352 12.51 8.93 -7.63
C PHE A 352 12.83 7.70 -8.47
N SER A 353 11.87 6.78 -8.63
CA SER A 353 12.01 5.61 -9.51
C SER A 353 12.25 5.98 -10.96
N VAL A 354 11.53 6.98 -11.50
CA VAL A 354 11.71 7.43 -12.89
C VAL A 354 13.09 8.08 -13.08
N ALA A 355 13.53 8.92 -12.14
CA ALA A 355 14.85 9.53 -12.19
C ALA A 355 15.97 8.49 -12.08
N ALA A 356 15.80 7.48 -11.22
CA ALA A 356 16.72 6.35 -11.11
C ALA A 356 16.85 5.58 -12.44
N CYS A 357 15.74 5.22 -13.08
CA CYS A 357 15.78 4.51 -14.38
C CYS A 357 16.40 5.37 -15.50
N GLY A 358 16.25 6.70 -15.43
CA GLY A 358 16.87 7.62 -16.40
C GLY A 358 18.39 7.76 -16.23
N LEU A 359 18.88 7.76 -14.98
CA LEU A 359 20.31 7.90 -14.68
C LEU A 359 21.07 6.56 -14.76
N TYR A 360 20.39 5.45 -14.48
CA TYR A 360 20.96 4.11 -14.50
C TYR A 360 20.21 3.26 -15.53
N PRO A 361 20.52 3.38 -16.83
CA PRO A 361 19.79 2.67 -17.89
C PRO A 361 19.92 1.14 -17.82
N GLY A 362 20.95 0.64 -17.14
CA GLY A 362 21.09 -0.77 -16.77
C GLY A 362 20.14 -1.23 -15.67
N ILE A 363 19.30 -0.37 -15.10
CA ILE A 363 18.36 -0.73 -14.03
C ILE A 363 16.95 -0.32 -14.47
N CYS A 364 16.07 -1.31 -14.60
CA CYS A 364 14.65 -1.08 -14.86
C CYS A 364 13.85 -1.40 -13.59
N ILE A 365 13.13 -0.41 -13.05
CA ILE A 365 12.32 -0.57 -11.83
C ILE A 365 10.85 -0.51 -12.19
N ARG A 366 10.09 -1.52 -11.75
CA ARG A 366 8.64 -1.57 -11.85
C ARG A 366 8.02 -1.45 -10.48
N LEU A 367 7.18 -0.43 -10.30
CA LEU A 367 6.33 -0.20 -9.14
C LEU A 367 4.87 -0.36 -9.53
N SER A 368 4.03 -0.82 -8.60
CA SER A 368 2.60 -0.93 -8.84
C SER A 368 1.93 0.42 -8.97
N ARG A 369 1.26 0.63 -10.11
CA ARG A 369 0.57 1.87 -10.47
C ARG A 369 -0.92 1.73 -10.23
N VAL A 370 -1.39 2.20 -9.08
CA VAL A 370 -2.81 2.56 -8.95
C VAL A 370 -2.90 3.76 -7.99
N SER A 371 -3.24 4.93 -8.53
CA SER A 371 -3.35 6.23 -7.85
C SER A 371 -2.06 6.83 -7.28
N VAL A 372 -1.90 8.14 -7.48
CA VAL A 372 -0.79 8.92 -6.91
C VAL A 372 -1.21 9.40 -5.53
N GLY A 373 -0.62 8.83 -4.48
CA GLY A 373 -0.75 9.36 -3.13
C GLY A 373 0.16 10.57 -2.91
N THR A 374 -0.21 11.45 -1.98
CA THR A 374 0.72 12.44 -1.44
C THR A 374 1.21 11.98 -0.09
N ALA A 375 2.53 11.98 0.10
CA ALA A 375 3.13 11.60 1.37
C ALA A 375 2.97 12.73 2.40
N GLU A 376 2.78 12.39 3.68
CA GLU A 376 2.81 13.36 4.77
C GLU A 376 4.24 13.91 4.97
N SER A 377 5.24 13.04 4.86
CA SER A 377 6.66 13.37 4.84
C SER A 377 7.41 12.49 3.84
N TRP A 378 8.61 12.92 3.45
CA TRP A 378 9.52 12.10 2.66
C TRP A 378 10.94 12.64 2.80
N LYS A 379 11.91 11.74 2.88
CA LYS A 379 13.35 12.04 2.92
C LYS A 379 14.07 11.14 1.94
N PHE A 380 15.19 11.63 1.40
CA PHE A 380 16.09 10.81 0.62
C PHE A 380 16.66 9.66 1.47
N PRO A 381 16.77 8.44 0.92
CA PRO A 381 17.58 7.40 1.50
C PRO A 381 19.03 7.86 1.71
N VAL A 382 19.68 7.34 2.75
CA VAL A 382 21.14 7.54 2.92
C VAL A 382 21.86 6.91 1.74
N ASP A 383 22.98 7.51 1.35
CA ASP A 383 23.78 7.12 0.19
C ASP A 383 23.05 7.22 -1.15
N THR A 384 21.93 7.97 -1.22
CA THR A 384 21.35 8.34 -2.51
C THR A 384 22.39 9.10 -3.33
N PRO A 385 22.72 8.64 -4.56
CA PRO A 385 23.68 9.32 -5.42
C PRO A 385 23.31 10.79 -5.67
N VAL A 386 24.32 11.67 -5.69
CA VAL A 386 24.12 13.12 -5.80
C VAL A 386 23.37 13.48 -7.08
N GLU A 387 23.63 12.79 -8.18
CA GLU A 387 22.97 13.00 -9.47
C GLU A 387 21.46 12.73 -9.37
N LEU A 388 21.07 11.70 -8.60
CA LEU A 388 19.68 11.37 -8.35
C LEU A 388 19.00 12.37 -7.42
N VAL A 389 19.71 12.86 -6.40
CA VAL A 389 19.24 13.95 -5.53
C VAL A 389 18.97 15.21 -6.36
N LEU A 390 19.91 15.60 -7.22
CA LEU A 390 19.78 16.78 -8.09
C LEU A 390 18.61 16.62 -9.08
N ALA A 391 18.49 15.46 -9.72
CA ALA A 391 17.42 15.19 -10.68
C ALA A 391 16.03 15.26 -10.03
N LEU A 392 15.85 14.64 -8.86
CA LEU A 392 14.57 14.70 -8.14
C LEU A 392 14.30 16.10 -7.58
N THR A 393 15.30 16.77 -7.01
CA THR A 393 15.16 18.14 -6.49
C THR A 393 14.71 19.08 -7.61
N GLY A 394 15.32 19.00 -8.80
CA GLY A 394 14.89 19.79 -9.95
C GLY A 394 13.44 19.52 -10.38
N LYS A 395 12.95 18.27 -10.26
CA LYS A 395 11.53 17.94 -10.50
C LYS A 395 10.60 18.55 -9.46
N ILE A 396 10.96 18.46 -8.18
CA ILE A 396 10.19 19.06 -7.08
C ILE A 396 10.15 20.58 -7.26
N GLU A 397 11.27 21.22 -7.59
CA GLU A 397 11.34 22.66 -7.83
C GLU A 397 10.48 23.11 -9.01
N ARG A 398 10.48 22.37 -10.11
CA ARG A 398 9.57 22.63 -11.24
C ARG A 398 8.10 22.49 -10.83
N ALA A 399 7.76 21.49 -10.02
CA ALA A 399 6.40 21.33 -9.51
C ALA A 399 5.99 22.51 -8.60
N MET A 400 6.88 22.97 -7.72
CA MET A 400 6.65 24.16 -6.89
C MET A 400 6.47 25.43 -7.74
N GLY A 401 7.27 25.61 -8.79
CA GLY A 401 7.12 26.70 -9.75
C GLY A 401 5.76 26.70 -10.43
N LYS A 402 5.29 25.54 -10.92
CA LYS A 402 3.95 25.39 -11.52
C LYS A 402 2.82 25.73 -10.54
N VAL A 403 2.95 25.33 -9.27
CA VAL A 403 1.97 25.67 -8.23
C VAL A 403 1.92 27.20 -8.03
N LEU A 404 3.08 27.86 -7.98
CA LEU A 404 3.14 29.32 -7.88
C LEU A 404 2.58 30.04 -9.10
N GLU A 405 2.85 29.56 -10.31
CA GLU A 405 2.30 30.10 -11.55
C GLU A 405 0.78 30.01 -11.57
N ARG A 406 0.22 28.84 -11.25
CA ARG A 406 -1.24 28.63 -11.18
C ARG A 406 -1.88 29.56 -10.15
N LEU A 407 -1.29 29.67 -8.97
CA LEU A 407 -1.83 30.53 -7.91
C LEU A 407 -1.71 32.02 -8.21
N GLY A 408 -0.73 32.45 -9.01
CA GLY A 408 -0.66 33.83 -9.50
C GLY A 408 -1.42 34.09 -10.79
N GLY A 409 -1.93 33.06 -11.47
CA GLY A 409 -2.78 33.19 -12.65
C GLY A 409 -4.25 33.44 -12.33
N VAL A 410 -4.67 33.29 -11.07
CA VAL A 410 -6.06 33.54 -10.62
C VAL A 410 -6.33 35.03 -10.41
N ASN A 411 -5.29 35.86 -10.25
CA ASN A 411 -5.41 37.33 -10.30
C ASN A 411 -4.57 37.83 -11.48
N GLY A 412 -5.23 37.98 -12.62
CA GLY A 412 -4.60 38.11 -13.92
C GLY A 412 -3.55 39.21 -14.03
N VAL A 413 -2.42 38.89 -14.65
CA VAL A 413 -1.75 39.71 -15.68
C VAL A 413 -0.91 38.76 -16.54
N LYS A 414 -1.27 38.62 -17.82
CA LYS A 414 -0.31 38.24 -18.86
C LYS A 414 0.77 39.31 -18.92
N ARG A 415 2.03 39.01 -18.58
CA ARG A 415 3.22 39.66 -19.21
C ARG A 415 4.52 38.95 -18.82
N GLY A 416 5.35 38.78 -19.83
CA GLY A 416 6.45 37.83 -19.87
C GLY A 416 7.63 38.13 -18.94
N VAL A 417 8.28 37.05 -18.52
CA VAL A 417 9.61 37.09 -17.94
C VAL A 417 10.60 36.76 -19.05
N LYS A 418 11.23 37.79 -19.63
CA LYS A 418 12.48 37.64 -20.37
C LYS A 418 13.51 37.04 -19.41
N ARG A 419 14.04 35.85 -19.73
CA ARG A 419 15.25 35.31 -19.11
C ARG A 419 16.39 36.32 -19.34
N LYS A 420 16.92 36.89 -18.27
CA LYS A 420 18.26 37.48 -18.28
C LYS A 420 19.22 36.37 -17.85
N ILE A 421 19.75 35.65 -18.84
CA ILE A 421 20.97 34.86 -18.67
C ILE A 421 22.08 35.90 -18.64
N ARG A 422 22.75 36.07 -17.49
CA ARG A 422 24.07 36.68 -17.45
C ARG A 422 25.05 35.53 -17.50
N GLU A 423 25.65 35.35 -18.67
CA GLU A 423 26.96 34.74 -18.82
C GLU A 423 27.93 35.49 -17.90
N VAL A 424 28.72 34.73 -17.15
CA VAL A 424 29.96 35.21 -16.56
C VAL A 424 31.02 34.30 -17.14
N GLU A 425 31.63 34.77 -18.22
CA GLU A 425 33.02 34.43 -18.56
C GLU A 425 33.93 35.40 -17.80
N GLY A 426 35.01 34.87 -17.24
CA GLY A 426 35.99 35.56 -16.42
C GLY A 426 36.57 34.62 -15.38
#